data_AF-A0A660YDC9-F1
#
_entry.id   AF-A0A660YDC9-F1
#
_cell.length_a   1.000
_cell.length_b   1.000
_cell.length_c   1.000
_cell.angle_alpha   90.00
_cell.angle_beta   90.00
_cell.angle_gamma   90.00
#
_symmetry.space_group_name_H-M   'P 1'
#
loop_
_entity.id
_entity.type
_entity.pdbx_description
1 polymer ?
#
loop_
_entity_poly.entity_id
_entity_poly.type
_entity_poly.pdbx_seq_one_letter_code
_entity_poly.pdbx_strand_id
1 'polypeptide(L)'
;MERQQQQQLLIILGVMLVGIALVVGIQMLGENTAAANLDAVIADCTSLAIRAQTWYKRPSILEGAGRSFAYFSLSAIGADSVNAHGTYSISRLTEDSFVLTGTGIEDPNRDGNPLTVSFTVYADALSAPIITY
;
A
#
# COMPACT_ATOMS: atom_id res chain seq x y z
N MET A 1 4.53 24.12 -55.90
CA MET A 1 4.92 22.82 -55.29
C MET A 1 5.45 23.00 -53.85
N GLU A 2 6.17 24.08 -53.52
CA GLU A 2 6.68 24.35 -52.14
C GLU A 2 5.61 24.49 -51.04
N ARG A 3 4.41 25.00 -51.35
CA ARG A 3 3.32 25.10 -50.35
C ARG A 3 2.76 23.75 -49.89
N GLN A 4 2.82 22.71 -50.73
CA GLN A 4 2.41 21.36 -50.34
C GLN A 4 3.45 20.69 -49.45
N GLN A 5 4.73 20.98 -49.66
CA GLN A 5 5.84 20.45 -48.85
C GLN A 5 5.85 21.08 -47.43
N GLN A 6 5.53 22.37 -47.32
CA GLN A 6 5.37 23.05 -46.02
C GLN A 6 4.17 22.53 -45.22
N GLN A 7 3.06 22.19 -45.88
CA GLN A 7 1.92 21.57 -45.21
C GLN A 7 2.21 20.13 -44.75
N GLN A 8 2.94 19.34 -45.54
CA GLN A 8 3.38 18.00 -45.13
C GLN A 8 4.30 18.05 -43.91
N LEU A 9 5.21 19.02 -43.82
CA LEU A 9 6.11 19.16 -42.66
C LEU A 9 5.36 19.46 -41.36
N LEU A 10 4.38 20.37 -41.41
CA LEU A 10 3.62 20.77 -40.22
C LEU A 10 2.77 19.63 -39.65
N ILE A 11 2.21 18.78 -40.52
CA ILE A 11 1.44 17.61 -40.09
C ILE A 11 2.34 16.58 -39.39
N ILE A 12 3.52 16.32 -39.94
CA ILE A 12 4.47 15.35 -39.36
C ILE A 12 4.96 15.81 -37.98
N LEU A 13 5.22 17.11 -37.82
CA LEU A 13 5.59 17.68 -36.53
C LEU A 13 4.47 17.49 -35.48
N GLY A 14 3.21 17.68 -35.88
CA GLY A 14 2.06 17.48 -34.98
C GLY A 14 1.92 16.04 -34.49
N VAL A 15 2.05 15.05 -35.38
CA VAL A 15 1.90 13.63 -34.99
C VAL A 15 3.06 13.13 -34.12
N MET A 16 4.28 13.66 -34.32
CA MET A 16 5.43 13.38 -33.46
C MET A 16 5.16 13.77 -32.00
N LEU A 17 4.55 14.94 -31.76
CA LEU A 17 4.25 15.42 -30.42
C LEU A 17 3.14 14.61 -29.75
N VAL A 18 2.08 14.25 -30.49
CA VAL A 18 0.99 13.41 -29.97
C VAL A 18 1.50 12.01 -29.60
N GLY A 19 2.44 11.45 -30.36
CA GLY A 19 3.03 10.14 -30.08
C GLY A 19 3.70 10.06 -28.70
N ILE A 20 4.46 11.09 -28.31
CA ILE A 20 5.13 11.14 -26.99
C ILE A 20 4.08 11.34 -25.87
N ALA A 21 3.09 12.21 -26.10
CA ALA A 21 2.05 12.49 -25.12
C ALA A 21 1.21 11.25 -24.76
N LEU A 22 0.95 10.37 -25.73
CA LEU A 22 0.22 9.11 -25.48
C LEU A 22 0.99 8.16 -24.58
N VAL A 23 2.30 8.00 -24.81
CA VAL A 23 3.15 7.10 -24.01
C VAL A 23 3.24 7.61 -22.56
N VAL A 24 3.49 8.90 -22.38
CA VAL A 24 3.55 9.52 -21.04
C VAL A 24 2.19 9.44 -20.35
N GLY A 25 1.09 9.69 -21.07
CA GLY A 25 -0.26 9.60 -20.53
C GLY A 25 -0.62 8.19 -20.04
N ILE A 26 -0.24 7.15 -20.78
CA ILE A 26 -0.45 5.75 -20.38
C ILE A 26 0.39 5.40 -19.14
N GLN A 27 1.64 5.87 -19.09
CA GLN A 27 2.54 5.61 -17.96
C GLN A 27 2.01 6.23 -16.66
N MET A 28 1.54 7.48 -16.71
CA MET A 28 0.95 8.17 -15.55
C MET A 28 -0.32 7.50 -15.01
N LEU A 29 -1.11 6.84 -15.86
CA LEU A 29 -2.30 6.11 -15.42
C LEU A 29 -1.95 4.90 -14.54
N GLY A 30 -0.87 4.18 -14.85
CA GLY A 30 -0.41 3.04 -14.04
C GLY A 30 0.23 3.44 -12.72
N GLU A 31 0.95 4.57 -12.69
CA GLU A 31 1.56 5.10 -11.46
C GLU A 31 0.49 5.56 -10.46
N ASN A 32 -0.63 6.11 -10.94
CA ASN A 32 -1.72 6.56 -10.10
C ASN A 32 -2.50 5.40 -9.44
N THR A 33 -2.66 4.26 -10.11
CA THR A 33 -3.32 3.09 -9.51
C THR A 33 -2.46 2.47 -8.41
N ALA A 34 -1.15 2.38 -8.63
CA ALA A 34 -0.26 1.84 -7.63
C ALA A 34 -0.13 2.75 -6.39
N ALA A 35 -0.09 4.07 -6.59
CA ALA A 35 -0.12 5.03 -5.49
C ALA A 35 -1.42 4.95 -4.68
N ALA A 36 -2.58 4.84 -5.35
CA ALA A 36 -3.87 4.68 -4.68
C ALA A 36 -3.96 3.37 -3.88
N ASN A 37 -3.38 2.28 -4.39
CA ASN A 37 -3.31 1.00 -3.66
C ASN A 37 -2.37 1.09 -2.44
N LEU A 38 -1.22 1.76 -2.56
CA LEU A 38 -0.33 2.02 -1.42
C LEU A 38 -1.06 2.81 -0.32
N ASP A 39 -1.78 3.86 -0.69
CA ASP A 39 -2.55 4.66 0.28
C ASP A 39 -3.66 3.82 0.94
N ALA A 40 -4.33 2.95 0.19
CA ALA A 40 -5.32 2.02 0.72
C ALA A 40 -4.71 1.02 1.71
N VAL A 41 -3.55 0.43 1.40
CA VAL A 41 -2.84 -0.50 2.29
C VAL A 41 -2.36 0.19 3.56
N ILE A 42 -1.89 1.44 3.47
CA ILE A 42 -1.52 2.27 4.63
C ILE A 42 -2.74 2.54 5.52
N ALA A 43 -3.87 2.91 4.92
CA ALA A 43 -5.12 3.17 5.65
C ALA A 43 -5.63 1.91 6.36
N ASP A 44 -5.61 0.77 5.68
CA ASP A 44 -5.98 -0.53 6.25
C ASP A 44 -5.03 -0.92 7.39
N CYS A 45 -3.71 -0.82 7.20
CA CYS A 45 -2.73 -1.10 8.25
C CYS A 45 -2.95 -0.22 9.48
N THR A 46 -3.25 1.07 9.28
CA THR A 46 -3.51 2.01 10.36
C THR A 46 -4.79 1.65 11.12
N SER A 47 -5.86 1.28 10.39
CA SER A 47 -7.12 0.80 10.98
C SER A 47 -6.92 -0.48 11.80
N LEU A 48 -6.15 -1.44 11.27
CA LEU A 48 -5.77 -2.68 11.97
C LEU A 48 -4.95 -2.39 13.23
N ALA A 49 -3.99 -1.45 13.17
CA ALA A 49 -3.19 -1.06 14.31
C ALA A 49 -4.04 -0.44 15.43
N ILE A 50 -5.01 0.42 15.12
CA ILE A 50 -5.93 1.01 16.11
C ILE A 50 -6.78 -0.07 16.77
N ARG A 51 -7.26 -1.05 15.99
CA ARG A 51 -8.00 -2.22 16.53
C ARG A 51 -7.12 -3.06 17.43
N ALA A 52 -5.87 -3.30 17.05
CA ALA A 52 -4.89 -4.02 17.85
C ALA A 52 -4.60 -3.31 19.18
N GLN A 53 -4.43 -1.98 19.18
CA GLN A 53 -4.28 -1.18 20.41
C GLN A 53 -5.51 -1.23 21.30
N THR A 54 -6.70 -1.24 20.70
CA THR A 54 -7.96 -1.41 21.44
C THR A 54 -8.02 -2.80 22.07
N TRP A 55 -7.58 -3.85 21.37
CA TRP A 55 -7.47 -5.20 21.90
C TRP A 55 -6.43 -5.31 23.01
N TYR A 56 -5.31 -4.58 22.89
CA TYR A 56 -4.26 -4.50 23.92
C TYR A 56 -4.79 -4.02 25.28
N LYS A 57 -5.66 -3.00 25.24
CA LYS A 57 -6.26 -2.38 26.43
C LYS A 57 -7.41 -3.20 27.03
N ARG A 58 -7.92 -4.21 26.32
CA ARG A 58 -8.98 -5.10 26.84
C ARG A 58 -8.40 -6.11 27.83
N PRO A 59 -9.06 -6.34 28.98
CA PRO A 59 -8.61 -7.32 29.96
C PRO A 59 -8.79 -8.75 29.43
N SER A 60 -7.91 -9.67 29.85
CA SER A 60 -7.87 -11.06 29.39
C SER A 60 -9.15 -11.86 29.66
N ILE A 61 -9.95 -11.44 30.64
CA ILE A 61 -11.28 -12.02 30.95
C ILE A 61 -12.32 -11.82 29.83
N LEU A 62 -12.06 -10.94 28.87
CA LEU A 62 -12.91 -10.68 27.71
C LEU A 62 -12.20 -11.05 26.39
N GLU A 63 -11.32 -12.05 26.44
CA GLU A 63 -10.46 -12.44 25.29
C GLU A 63 -9.60 -11.28 24.77
N GLY A 64 -9.24 -10.34 25.65
CA GLY A 64 -8.33 -9.24 25.38
C GLY A 64 -6.86 -9.62 25.59
N ALA A 65 -5.94 -8.74 25.19
CA ALA A 65 -4.51 -9.00 25.25
C ALA A 65 -3.94 -9.06 26.68
N GLY A 66 -4.66 -8.53 27.66
CA GLY A 66 -4.15 -8.42 29.03
C GLY A 66 -2.85 -7.61 29.13
N ARG A 67 -2.70 -6.58 28.29
CA ARG A 67 -1.48 -5.77 28.12
C ARG A 67 -0.28 -6.54 27.54
N SER A 68 -0.52 -7.55 26.69
CA SER A 68 0.56 -8.23 25.97
C SER A 68 0.17 -8.57 24.53
N PHE A 69 0.98 -8.16 23.55
CA PHE A 69 0.81 -8.59 22.16
C PHE A 69 1.39 -9.98 21.87
N ALA A 70 1.91 -10.72 22.88
CA ALA A 70 2.58 -12.00 22.66
C ALA A 70 1.72 -13.06 21.93
N TYR A 71 0.40 -13.00 22.10
CA TYR A 71 -0.57 -13.91 21.47
C TYR A 71 -1.47 -13.22 20.44
N PHE A 72 -1.06 -12.04 19.97
CA PHE A 72 -1.85 -11.27 19.02
C PHE A 72 -1.93 -11.99 17.66
N SER A 73 -3.15 -12.08 17.13
CA SER A 73 -3.43 -12.54 15.77
C SER A 73 -4.42 -11.59 15.10
N LEU A 74 -4.42 -11.51 13.77
CA LEU A 74 -5.44 -10.77 13.02
C LEU A 74 -6.85 -11.27 13.34
N SER A 75 -7.00 -12.58 13.56
CA SER A 75 -8.28 -13.18 13.98
C SER A 75 -8.77 -12.68 15.34
N ALA A 76 -7.88 -12.31 16.27
CA ALA A 76 -8.25 -11.78 17.58
C ALA A 76 -8.96 -10.41 17.50
N ILE A 77 -8.78 -9.68 16.39
CA ILE A 77 -9.48 -8.42 16.09
C ILE A 77 -10.55 -8.59 15.02
N GLY A 78 -10.88 -9.83 14.64
CA GLY A 78 -11.84 -10.15 13.58
C GLY A 78 -11.42 -9.60 12.21
N ALA A 79 -10.10 -9.51 11.97
CA ALA A 79 -9.55 -9.12 10.69
C ALA A 79 -9.06 -10.35 9.92
N ASP A 80 -9.31 -10.35 8.61
CA ASP A 80 -8.76 -11.35 7.71
C ASP A 80 -7.32 -11.01 7.33
N SER A 81 -6.49 -12.04 7.12
CA SER A 81 -5.11 -11.87 6.64
C SER A 81 -5.03 -11.49 5.16
N VAL A 82 -6.16 -11.49 4.45
CA VAL A 82 -6.26 -11.11 3.04
C VAL A 82 -7.48 -10.21 2.86
N ASN A 83 -7.28 -9.06 2.23
CA ASN A 83 -8.35 -8.13 1.87
C ASN A 83 -8.27 -7.80 0.37
N ALA A 84 -9.24 -7.05 -0.15
CA ALA A 84 -9.27 -6.56 -1.53
C ALA A 84 -8.05 -5.71 -1.90
N HIS A 85 -7.35 -5.13 -0.92
CA HIS A 85 -6.20 -4.24 -1.14
C HIS A 85 -4.84 -4.94 -0.99
N GLY A 86 -4.78 -6.13 -0.37
CA GLY A 86 -3.51 -6.76 -0.04
C GLY A 86 -3.58 -7.92 0.95
N THR A 87 -2.42 -8.50 1.24
CA THR A 87 -2.22 -9.52 2.27
C THR A 87 -1.56 -8.89 3.49
N TYR A 88 -2.09 -9.14 4.68
CA TYR A 88 -1.58 -8.63 5.94
C TYR A 88 -0.98 -9.77 6.76
N SER A 89 0.26 -9.58 7.20
CA SER A 89 0.98 -10.51 8.06
C SER A 89 1.51 -9.81 9.29
N ILE A 90 1.58 -10.54 10.40
CA ILE A 90 2.16 -10.06 11.65
C ILE A 90 3.48 -10.79 11.87
N SER A 91 4.51 -10.05 12.25
CA SER A 91 5.82 -10.60 12.61
C SER A 91 6.34 -9.93 13.88
N ARG A 92 7.36 -10.53 14.50
CA ARG A 92 8.05 -9.98 15.70
C ARG A 92 7.08 -9.61 16.83
N LEU A 93 6.21 -10.54 17.20
CA LEU A 93 5.31 -10.41 18.35
C LEU A 93 6.13 -10.36 19.64
N THR A 94 6.00 -9.26 20.37
CA THR A 94 6.55 -9.06 21.72
C THR A 94 5.42 -8.67 22.66
N GLU A 95 5.69 -8.48 23.96
CA GLU A 95 4.64 -8.03 24.88
C GLU A 95 4.19 -6.59 24.57
N ASP A 96 5.12 -5.71 24.16
CA ASP A 96 4.86 -4.28 23.98
C ASP A 96 4.66 -3.85 22.52
N SER A 97 5.06 -4.68 21.56
CA SER A 97 5.02 -4.33 20.14
C SER A 97 4.90 -5.52 19.20
N PHE A 98 4.43 -5.26 17.99
CA PHE A 98 4.51 -6.20 16.88
C PHE A 98 4.72 -5.45 15.56
N VAL A 99 5.22 -6.15 14.54
CA VAL A 99 5.37 -5.60 13.19
C VAL A 99 4.19 -6.08 12.35
N LEU A 100 3.40 -5.14 11.83
CA LEU A 100 2.34 -5.36 10.86
C LEU A 100 2.90 -5.09 9.47
N THR A 101 2.85 -6.07 8.59
CA THR A 101 3.30 -5.96 7.20
C THR A 101 2.12 -6.19 6.26
N GLY A 102 1.72 -5.15 5.53
CA GLY A 102 0.74 -5.20 4.47
C GLY A 102 1.41 -5.24 3.11
N THR A 103 1.21 -6.31 2.35
CA THR A 103 1.66 -6.47 0.97
C THR A 103 0.50 -6.13 0.05
N GLY A 104 0.62 -5.02 -0.70
CA GLY A 104 -0.38 -4.59 -1.67
C GLY A 104 -0.47 -5.55 -2.85
N ILE A 105 -1.66 -5.63 -3.46
CA ILE A 105 -1.88 -6.46 -4.66
C ILE A 105 -1.20 -5.91 -5.92
N GLU A 106 -0.83 -4.63 -5.91
CA GLU A 106 -0.29 -3.95 -7.07
C GLU A 106 1.21 -3.81 -7.00
N ASP A 107 1.82 -4.07 -8.15
CA ASP A 107 3.23 -3.93 -8.41
C ASP A 107 3.45 -2.67 -9.28
N PRO A 108 3.72 -1.51 -8.65
CA PRO A 108 4.03 -0.26 -9.37
C PRO A 108 5.23 -0.37 -10.31
N ASN A 109 6.23 -1.17 -9.94
CA ASN A 109 7.52 -1.21 -10.64
C ASN A 109 7.59 -2.30 -11.71
N ARG A 110 6.59 -3.19 -11.77
CA ARG A 110 6.52 -4.36 -12.66
C ARG A 110 7.78 -5.26 -12.54
N ASP A 111 8.45 -5.25 -11.38
CA ASP A 111 9.62 -6.07 -11.07
C ASP A 111 9.21 -7.49 -10.65
N GLY A 112 7.93 -7.73 -10.40
CA GLY A 112 7.42 -8.98 -9.85
C GLY A 112 7.46 -9.04 -8.33
N ASN A 113 7.83 -7.94 -7.66
CA ASN A 113 7.82 -7.80 -6.21
C ASN A 113 6.66 -6.88 -5.79
N PRO A 114 5.66 -7.40 -5.06
CA PRO A 114 4.53 -6.59 -4.64
C PRO A 114 4.95 -5.56 -3.59
N LEU A 115 4.41 -4.33 -3.74
CA LEU A 115 4.66 -3.23 -2.81
C LEU A 115 4.31 -3.65 -1.38
N THR A 116 5.26 -3.51 -0.47
CA THR A 116 5.10 -3.96 0.92
C THR A 116 5.29 -2.80 1.88
N VAL A 117 4.30 -2.57 2.73
CA VAL A 117 4.31 -1.55 3.77
C VAL A 117 4.38 -2.22 5.13
N SER A 118 5.39 -1.89 5.92
CA SER A 118 5.57 -2.41 7.27
C SER A 118 5.46 -1.30 8.32
N PHE A 119 4.68 -1.54 9.36
CA PHE A 119 4.51 -0.68 10.53
C PHE A 119 4.91 -1.45 11.78
N THR A 120 5.61 -0.80 12.71
CA THR A 120 5.73 -1.33 14.08
C THR A 120 4.63 -0.71 14.92
N VAL A 121 3.73 -1.53 15.45
CA VAL A 121 2.62 -1.13 16.31
C VAL A 121 3.05 -1.31 17.75
N TYR A 122 2.95 -0.24 18.54
CA TYR A 122 3.14 -0.24 19.99
C TYR A 122 1.78 -0.07 20.69
N ALA A 123 1.75 -0.31 22.00
CA ALA A 123 0.54 -0.18 22.83
C ALA A 123 -0.19 1.18 22.70
N ASP A 124 0.56 2.27 22.52
CA ASP A 124 0.03 3.64 22.45
C ASP A 124 0.62 4.47 21.29
N ALA A 125 1.41 3.86 20.40
CA ALA A 125 2.05 4.54 19.28
C ALA A 125 2.16 3.65 18.04
N LEU A 126 2.32 4.27 16.88
CA LEU A 126 2.61 3.61 15.61
C LEU A 126 3.94 4.17 15.08
N SER A 127 4.86 3.30 14.66
CA SER A 127 6.07 3.73 13.96
C SER A 127 5.75 4.21 12.55
N ALA A 128 6.63 5.03 11.97
CA ALA A 128 6.51 5.45 10.58
C ALA A 128 6.48 4.23 9.63
N PRO A 129 5.68 4.29 8.54
CA PRO A 129 5.66 3.23 7.53
C PRO A 129 7.04 3.05 6.90
N ILE A 130 7.50 1.82 6.85
CA ILE A 130 8.63 1.41 6.02
C ILE A 130 8.04 0.82 4.74
N ILE A 131 8.28 1.48 3.61
CA ILE A 131 7.77 1.06 2.30
C ILE A 131 8.93 0.43 1.53
N THR A 132 8.69 -0.78 1.03
CA THR A 132 9.61 -1.53 0.17
C THR A 132 8.92 -1.82 -1.16
N TYR A 133 9.64 -1.61 -2.26
CA TYR A 133 9.19 -1.87 -3.63
C TYR A 133 9.84 -3.14 -4.17
#